data_AF-A0A0F9QV91-F1
#
_entry.id   AF-A0A0F9QV91-F1
#
_cell.length_a   1.000
_cell.length_b   1.000
_cell.length_c   1.000
_cell.angle_alpha   90.00
_cell.angle_beta   90.00
_cell.angle_gamma   90.00
#
_symmetry.space_group_name_H-M   'P 1'
#
loop_
_entity.id
_entity.type
_entity.pdbx_description
1 polymer ?
#
loop_
_entity_poly.entity_id
_entity_poly.type
_entity_poly.pdbx_seq_one_letter_code
_entity_poly.pdbx_strand_id
1 'polypeptide(L)' 'IDSMWFSNSLGHFGIVVSENETGERKLFAGIVSGHDQKVDEQTILDWGNRVNISLLEGLIAKSKSK' A
#
# COMPACT_ATOMS: atom_id res chain seq x y z
N ILE A 1 4.25 10.31 4.33
CA ILE A 1 3.93 8.90 3.97
C ILE A 1 2.55 8.65 4.53
N ASP A 2 1.62 8.26 3.66
CA ASP A 2 0.28 7.83 4.08
C ASP A 2 0.22 6.31 3.94
N SER A 3 -0.37 5.63 4.93
CA SER A 3 -0.45 4.17 4.95
C SER A 3 -1.82 3.67 5.40
N MET A 4 -2.22 2.52 4.87
CA MET A 4 -3.44 1.79 5.24
C MET A 4 -3.08 0.33 5.49
N TRP A 5 -3.65 -0.24 6.55
CA TRP A 5 -3.31 -1.58 7.02
C TRP A 5 -4.53 -2.49 7.07
N PHE A 6 -4.34 -3.73 6.63
CA PHE A 6 -5.30 -4.82 6.69
C PHE A 6 -4.64 -5.97 7.45
N SER A 7 -5.11 -6.21 8.68
CA SER A 7 -4.51 -7.21 9.57
C SER A 7 -5.54 -8.25 9.97
N ASN A 8 -5.14 -9.52 9.97
CA ASN A 8 -5.92 -10.62 10.53
C ASN A 8 -4.98 -11.65 11.15
N SER A 9 -5.51 -12.81 11.58
CA SER A 9 -4.72 -13.88 12.17
C SER A 9 -3.68 -14.50 11.24
N LEU A 10 -3.72 -14.21 9.93
CA LEU A 10 -2.79 -14.71 8.92
C LEU A 10 -1.66 -13.72 8.60
N GLY A 11 -1.70 -12.51 9.15
CA GLY A 11 -0.64 -11.53 9.02
C GLY A 11 -1.13 -10.11 8.74
N HIS A 12 -0.18 -9.28 8.30
CA HIS A 12 -0.35 -7.85 8.15
C HIS A 12 -0.03 -7.44 6.72
N PHE A 13 -1.04 -6.99 6.00
CA PHE A 13 -0.90 -6.42 4.67
C PHE A 13 -1.03 -4.90 4.73
N GLY A 14 -0.12 -4.19 4.07
CA GLY A 14 -0.09 -2.74 4.02
C GLY A 14 -0.14 -2.19 2.61
N ILE A 15 -0.70 -0.99 2.48
CA ILE A 15 -0.58 -0.14 1.31
C ILE A 15 0.07 1.17 1.77
N VAL A 16 1.12 1.62 1.08
CA VAL A 16 1.94 2.78 1.45
C VAL A 16 2.08 3.72 0.24
N VAL A 17 1.86 5.01 0.46
CA VAL A 17 2.11 6.07 -0.52
C VAL A 17 3.48 6.69 -0.27
N SER A 18 4.35 6.65 -1.26
CA SER A 18 5.60 7.42 -1.30
C SER A 18 5.49 8.60 -2.24
N GLU A 19 6.12 9.72 -1.90
CA GLU A 19 6.33 10.86 -2.79
C GLU A 19 7.83 11.01 -3.02
N ASN A 20 8.27 11.14 -4.28
CA ASN A 20 9.67 11.40 -4.60
C ASN A 20 9.99 12.90 -4.56
N GLU A 21 11.25 13.27 -4.78
CA GLU A 21 11.72 14.66 -4.78
C GLU A 21 11.05 15.55 -5.86
N THR A 22 10.48 14.95 -6.91
CA THR A 22 9.75 15.68 -7.96
C THR A 22 8.25 15.80 -7.68
N GLY A 23 7.76 15.30 -6.53
CA GLY A 23 6.33 15.28 -6.19
C GLY A 23 5.53 14.14 -6.84
N GLU A 24 6.17 13.20 -7.53
CA GLU A 24 5.51 12.01 -8.10
C GLU A 24 5.13 11.06 -6.96
N ARG A 25 3.83 10.77 -6.83
CA ARG A 25 3.31 9.81 -5.85
C ARG A 25 3.22 8.41 -6.44
N LYS A 26 3.71 7.43 -5.68
CA LYS A 26 3.65 6.00 -6.01
C LYS A 26 3.02 5.24 -4.84
N LEU A 27 2.22 4.24 -5.19
CA LEU A 27 1.56 3.36 -4.24
C LEU A 27 2.27 2.01 -4.24
N PHE A 28 2.63 1.52 -3.07
CA PHE A 28 3.26 0.22 -2.85
C PHE A 28 2.40 -0.62 -1.93
N ALA A 29 2.44 -1.93 -2.09
CA ALA A 29 1.72 -2.85 -1.21
C ALA A 29 2.56 -4.09 -0.90
N GLY A 30 2.41 -4.61 0.32
CA GLY A 30 3.21 -5.75 0.77
C GLY A 30 2.71 -6.34 2.08
N ILE A 31 3.32 -7.46 2.46
CA ILE A 31 3.09 -8.15 3.73
C ILE A 31 4.27 -7.86 4.65
N VAL A 32 3.99 -7.60 5.92
CA VAL A 32 4.96 -7.15 6.92
C VAL A 32 4.74 -7.83 8.27
N SER A 33 5.63 -7.53 9.23
CA SER A 33 5.59 -8.09 10.58
C SER A 33 4.44 -7.54 11.43
N GLY A 34 4.04 -6.28 11.22
CA GLY A 34 2.96 -5.63 11.97
C GLY A 34 3.34 -5.15 13.37
N HIS A 35 4.63 -5.06 13.68
CA HIS A 35 5.12 -4.70 15.02
C HIS A 35 5.49 -3.22 15.17
N ASP A 36 5.98 -2.59 14.11
CA ASP A 36 6.39 -1.18 14.10
C ASP A 36 6.04 -0.55 12.75
N GLN A 37 5.15 0.44 12.79
CA GLN A 37 4.64 1.07 11.59
C GLN A 37 5.74 1.68 10.70
N LYS A 38 6.77 2.31 11.28
CA LYS A 38 7.82 2.95 10.47
C LYS A 38 8.70 1.91 9.78
N VAL A 39 9.05 0.84 10.50
CA VAL A 39 9.83 -0.27 9.96
C VAL A 39 9.03 -1.00 8.87
N ASP A 40 7.74 -1.22 9.11
CA ASP A 40 6.85 -1.88 8.18
C ASP A 40 6.59 -1.02 6.93
N GLU A 41 6.40 0.30 7.08
CA GLU A 41 6.30 1.25 5.96
C GLU A 41 7.56 1.20 5.10
N GLN A 42 8.74 1.29 5.71
CA GLN A 42 10.02 1.22 5.00
C GLN A 42 10.20 -0.13 4.30
N THR A 43 9.81 -1.23 4.95
CA THR A 43 9.87 -2.58 4.35
C THR A 43 9.03 -2.67 3.07
N ILE A 44 7.84 -2.06 3.05
CA ILE A 44 6.99 -2.02 1.85
C ILE A 44 7.59 -1.10 0.77
N LEU A 45 8.25 -0.01 1.14
CA LEU A 45 8.92 0.86 0.16
C LEU A 45 10.13 0.17 -0.48
N ASP A 46 10.88 -0.62 0.29
CA ASP A 46 12.07 -1.32 -0.19
C ASP A 46 11.74 -2.60 -0.97
N TRP A 47 10.74 -3.37 -0.51
CA TRP A 47 10.48 -4.74 -0.99
C TRP A 47 9.05 -5.00 -1.45
N GLY A 48 8.15 -4.02 -1.29
CA GLY A 48 6.76 -4.14 -1.70
C GLY A 48 6.58 -4.07 -3.22
N ASN A 49 5.38 -4.42 -3.66
CA ASN A 49 5.01 -4.36 -5.07
C ASN A 49 4.42 -3.00 -5.39
N ARG A 50 4.88 -2.38 -6.48
CA ARG A 50 4.25 -1.17 -7.02
C ARG A 50 2.84 -1.50 -7.48
N VAL A 51 1.85 -0.76 -6.97
CA VAL A 51 0.45 -0.93 -7.33
C VAL A 51 0.16 -0.18 -8.64
N ASN A 52 -0.55 -0.84 -9.55
CA ASN A 52 -1.12 -0.19 -10.72
C ASN A 52 -2.38 0.59 -10.30
N ILE A 53 -2.24 1.92 -10.20
CA ILE A 53 -3.30 2.81 -9.73
C ILE A 53 -4.54 2.73 -10.64
N SER A 54 -4.36 2.72 -11.96
CA SER A 54 -5.49 2.66 -12.90
C SER A 54 -6.31 1.38 -12.76
N LEU A 55 -5.66 0.25 -12.46
CA LEU A 55 -6.37 -1.00 -12.17
C LEU A 55 -7.15 -0.90 -10.85
N LEU A 56 -6.54 -0.33 -9.82
CA LEU A 56 -7.18 -0.15 -8.51
C LEU A 56 -8.41 0.77 -8.61
N GLU A 57 -8.31 1.87 -9.35
CA GLU A 57 -9.43 2.77 -9.66
C GLU A 57 -10.55 2.02 -10.39
N GLY A 58 -10.21 1.16 -11.36
CA GLY A 58 -11.17 0.32 -12.06
C GLY A 58 -11.90 -0.67 -11.15
N LEU A 59 -11.21 -1.24 -10.16
CA LEU A 59 -11.83 -2.11 -9.15
C LEU A 59 -12.79 -1.33 -8.24
N ILE A 60 -12.38 -0.16 -7.76
CA ILE A 60 -13.21 0.73 -6.93
C ILE A 60 -14.46 1.19 -7.70
N ALA A 61 -14.32 1.50 -8.99
CA ALA A 61 -15.46 1.87 -9.83
C ALA A 61 -16.46 0.71 -9.93
N LYS A 62 -15.98 -0.51 -10.21
CA LYS A 62 -16.82 -1.72 -10.27
C LYS A 62 -17.52 -2.03 -8.96
N SER A 63 -16.89 -1.82 -7.81
CA SER A 63 -17.53 -2.08 -6.50
C SER A 63 -18.65 -1.09 -6.17
N LYS A 64 -18.71 0.06 -6.86
CA LYS A 64 -19.75 1.08 -6.68
C LYS A 64 -20.92 0.93 -7.65
N SER A 65 -20.70 0.29 -8.80
CA SER A 65 -21.76 -0.04 -9.75
C SER A 65 -22.54 -1.26 -9.26
N LYS A 66 -23.85 -1.07 -9.05
CA LYS A 66 -24.81 -2.15 -8.78
C LYS A 66 -25.17 -2.89 -10.06
#